data_AF-A0A1G2XUK7-F1
#
_entry.id   AF-A0A1G2XUK7-F1
#
_cell.length_a   1.000
_cell.length_b   1.000
_cell.length_c   1.000
_cell.angle_alpha   90.00
_cell.angle_beta   90.00
_cell.angle_gamma   90.00
#
_symmetry.space_group_name_H-M   'P 1'
#
loop_
_entity.id
_entity.type
_entity.pdbx_description
1 polymer ?
#
loop_
_entity_poly.entity_id
_entity_poly.type
_entity_poly.pdbx_seq_one_letter_code
_entity_poly.pdbx_strand_id
1 'polypeptide(L)'
;MFEAIEYYQSLAEKFDSRILFVPGIIVVLVGLCIWLAGLRWRKVLGALAGGCFLAGIGLCIGNYGLPVIITVTLIGIALGALIEKVMLGIFGTALAAAIVITAASTIVEQRYETSNNYPRWAEYEADDAVINFPQAIEITKGTGHYILSEIIENVKSSLASVASASTAILIAGFAAMMLPRIFIAAVSSSFGSAVIFVGMIMLLFYKGSKPVNFISDKGSFYAMVIFVMIIFGTMVQLVLSPPAAKTQKAGPEKNGDKK
;
A
#
# COMPACT_ATOMS: atom_id res chain seq x y z
N MET A 1 6.07 7.02 17.32
CA MET A 1 6.03 6.12 16.13
C MET A 1 7.43 5.63 15.73
N PHE A 2 8.42 6.52 15.59
CA PHE A 2 9.78 6.16 15.17
C PHE A 2 10.44 5.09 16.05
N GLU A 3 10.37 5.22 17.39
CA GLU A 3 10.95 4.23 18.32
C GLU A 3 10.36 2.83 18.18
N ALA A 4 9.06 2.71 17.87
CA ALA A 4 8.44 1.41 17.63
C ALA A 4 8.98 0.76 16.34
N ILE A 5 9.31 1.57 15.33
CA ILE A 5 9.93 1.11 14.09
C ILE A 5 11.38 0.71 14.35
N GLU A 6 12.15 1.50 15.11
CA GLU A 6 13.52 1.16 15.51
C GLU A 6 13.58 -0.12 16.33
N TYR A 7 12.65 -0.29 17.27
CA TYR A 7 12.53 -1.49 18.07
C TYR A 7 12.11 -2.70 17.24
N TYR A 8 11.15 -2.54 16.32
CA TYR A 8 10.81 -3.60 15.37
C TYR A 8 12.01 -3.97 14.49
N GLN A 9 12.80 -2.99 14.07
CA GLN A 9 14.01 -3.19 13.27
C GLN A 9 15.08 -3.97 14.05
N SER A 10 15.25 -3.73 15.36
CA SER A 10 16.17 -4.53 16.18
C SER A 10 15.69 -5.96 16.36
N LEU A 11 14.37 -6.18 16.50
CA LEU A 11 13.78 -7.53 16.52
C LEU A 11 13.90 -8.24 15.16
N ALA A 12 13.76 -7.51 14.05
CA ALA A 12 13.86 -8.07 12.70
C ALA A 12 15.25 -8.64 12.40
N GLU A 13 16.31 -8.14 13.03
CA GLU A 13 17.66 -8.72 12.94
C GLU A 13 17.74 -10.13 13.54
N LYS A 14 16.84 -10.45 14.48
CA LYS A 14 16.77 -11.75 15.17
C LYS A 14 15.81 -12.74 14.49
N PHE A 15 15.17 -12.35 13.39
CA PHE A 15 14.28 -13.25 12.64
C PHE A 15 15.11 -14.28 11.88
N ASP A 16 14.60 -15.52 11.76
CA ASP A 16 15.21 -16.49 10.86
C ASP A 16 15.30 -15.90 9.45
N SER A 17 16.52 -15.90 8.91
CA SER A 17 16.87 -15.43 7.58
C SER A 17 15.93 -15.90 6.47
N ARG A 18 15.41 -17.13 6.58
CA ARG A 18 14.48 -17.71 5.60
C ARG A 18 13.15 -16.97 5.56
N ILE A 19 12.72 -16.42 6.69
CA ILE A 19 11.46 -15.68 6.86
C ILE A 19 11.53 -14.32 6.15
N LEU A 20 12.71 -13.74 5.97
CA LEU A 20 12.87 -12.44 5.31
C LEU A 20 13.23 -12.60 3.83
N PHE A 21 14.10 -13.56 3.51
CA PHE A 21 14.64 -13.73 2.16
C PHE A 21 13.57 -14.21 1.16
N VAL A 22 12.91 -15.32 1.44
CA VAL A 22 11.96 -15.95 0.50
C VAL A 22 10.76 -15.04 0.22
N PRO A 23 10.02 -14.55 1.24
CA PRO A 23 8.89 -13.66 0.97
C PRO A 23 9.36 -12.30 0.46
N GLY A 24 10.54 -11.80 0.84
CA GLY A 24 11.11 -10.57 0.26
C GLY A 24 11.24 -10.66 -1.27
N ILE A 25 11.78 -11.76 -1.80
CA ILE A 25 11.86 -12.00 -3.25
C ILE A 25 10.46 -12.07 -3.87
N ILE A 26 9.54 -12.82 -3.26
CA ILE A 26 8.17 -12.96 -3.77
C ILE A 26 7.49 -11.60 -3.85
N VAL A 27 7.61 -10.79 -2.79
CA VAL A 27 7.05 -9.44 -2.71
C VAL A 27 7.65 -8.54 -3.79
N VAL A 28 8.96 -8.57 -4.01
CA VAL A 28 9.61 -7.80 -5.11
C VAL A 28 9.05 -8.23 -6.47
N LEU A 29 8.93 -9.52 -6.74
CA LEU A 29 8.40 -10.04 -8.01
C LEU A 29 6.93 -9.65 -8.21
N VAL A 30 6.10 -9.76 -7.17
CA VAL A 30 4.70 -9.31 -7.22
C VAL A 30 4.62 -7.80 -7.47
N GLY A 31 5.44 -7.01 -6.78
CA GLY A 31 5.52 -5.57 -6.98
C GLY A 31 5.94 -5.21 -8.40
N LEU A 32 6.90 -5.93 -8.99
CA LEU A 32 7.33 -5.75 -10.38
C LEU A 32 6.21 -6.10 -11.37
N CYS A 33 5.47 -7.18 -11.14
CA CYS A 33 4.31 -7.54 -11.95
C CYS A 33 3.23 -6.46 -11.91
N ILE A 34 2.91 -5.93 -10.72
CA ILE A 34 1.97 -4.82 -10.55
C ILE A 34 2.48 -3.55 -11.24
N TRP A 35 3.77 -3.26 -11.09
CA TRP A 35 4.42 -2.09 -11.66
C TRP A 35 4.46 -2.12 -13.19
N LEU A 36 4.64 -3.29 -13.83
CA LEU A 36 4.64 -3.44 -15.29
C LEU A 36 3.23 -3.61 -15.90
N ALA A 37 2.37 -4.41 -15.26
CA ALA A 37 1.12 -4.90 -15.85
C ALA A 37 -0.15 -4.29 -15.24
N GLY A 38 -0.03 -3.20 -14.47
CA GLY A 38 -1.12 -2.58 -13.74
C GLY A 38 -2.43 -2.39 -14.53
N LEU A 39 -2.32 -1.76 -15.71
CA LEU A 39 -3.48 -1.51 -16.57
C LEU A 39 -4.10 -2.79 -17.15
N ARG A 40 -3.31 -3.85 -17.38
CA ARG A 40 -3.81 -5.15 -17.85
C ARG A 40 -4.47 -5.93 -16.74
N TRP A 41 -3.97 -5.79 -15.51
CA TRP A 41 -4.44 -6.49 -14.32
C TRP A 41 -5.40 -5.66 -13.48
N ARG A 42 -5.99 -4.61 -14.06
CA ARG A 42 -6.91 -3.70 -13.37
C ARG A 42 -8.07 -4.39 -12.63
N LYS A 43 -8.57 -5.53 -13.14
CA LYS A 43 -9.58 -6.36 -12.43
C LYS A 43 -9.02 -6.99 -11.16
N VAL A 44 -7.81 -7.53 -11.23
CA VAL A 44 -7.13 -8.14 -10.08
C VAL A 44 -6.78 -7.07 -9.05
N LEU A 45 -6.28 -5.92 -9.49
CA LEU A 45 -6.01 -4.79 -8.61
C LEU A 45 -7.28 -4.23 -7.97
N GLY A 46 -8.37 -4.11 -8.75
CA GLY A 46 -9.68 -3.75 -8.22
C GLY A 46 -10.18 -4.73 -7.18
N ALA A 47 -10.01 -6.04 -7.42
CA ALA A 47 -10.36 -7.09 -6.47
C ALA A 47 -9.55 -7.00 -5.17
N LEU A 48 -8.23 -6.83 -5.27
CA LEU A 48 -7.36 -6.63 -4.11
C LEU A 48 -7.75 -5.38 -3.33
N ALA A 49 -7.97 -4.26 -4.01
CA ALA A 49 -8.41 -3.02 -3.38
C ALA A 49 -9.73 -3.20 -2.64
N GLY A 50 -10.71 -3.89 -3.24
CA GLY A 50 -11.99 -4.17 -2.60
C GLY A 50 -11.91 -5.12 -1.42
N GLY A 51 -11.10 -6.17 -1.52
CA GLY A 51 -10.80 -7.06 -0.41
C GLY A 51 -10.17 -6.32 0.75
N CYS A 52 -9.11 -5.54 0.50
CA CYS A 52 -8.44 -4.74 1.53
C CYS A 52 -9.37 -3.70 2.17
N PHE A 53 -10.20 -3.02 1.37
CA PHE A 53 -11.13 -2.01 1.86
C PHE A 53 -12.17 -2.62 2.81
N LEU A 54 -12.83 -3.71 2.40
CA LEU A 54 -13.84 -4.36 3.23
C LEU A 54 -13.24 -5.10 4.43
N ALA A 55 -12.04 -5.69 4.28
CA ALA A 55 -11.30 -6.25 5.41
C ALA A 55 -10.97 -5.16 6.45
N GLY A 56 -10.50 -4.00 5.99
CA GLY A 56 -10.20 -2.86 6.86
C GLY A 56 -11.44 -2.37 7.61
N ILE A 57 -12.58 -2.22 6.91
CA ILE A 57 -13.87 -1.89 7.55
C ILE A 57 -14.25 -2.94 8.59
N GLY A 58 -14.16 -4.23 8.24
CA GLY A 58 -14.48 -5.33 9.15
C GLY A 58 -13.62 -5.27 10.43
N LEU A 59 -12.32 -5.00 10.29
CA LEU A 59 -11.41 -4.85 11.42
C LEU A 59 -11.70 -3.60 12.27
N CYS A 60 -12.17 -2.52 11.67
CA CYS A 60 -12.46 -1.26 12.37
C CYS A 60 -13.81 -1.25 13.11
N ILE A 61 -14.83 -1.97 12.61
CA ILE A 61 -16.19 -1.93 13.18
C ILE A 61 -16.32 -2.84 14.41
N GLY A 62 -15.51 -3.89 14.55
CA GLY A 62 -15.53 -4.71 15.76
C GLY A 62 -14.56 -5.88 15.77
N ASN A 63 -14.39 -6.49 16.95
CA ASN A 63 -13.63 -7.73 17.16
C ASN A 63 -14.42 -8.95 16.63
N TYR A 64 -14.65 -8.98 15.32
CA TYR A 64 -15.28 -10.12 14.68
C TYR A 64 -14.32 -11.30 14.62
N GLY A 65 -14.87 -12.51 14.71
CA GLY A 65 -14.09 -13.73 14.51
C GLY A 65 -13.48 -13.80 13.10
N LEU A 66 -12.33 -14.46 13.00
CA LEU A 66 -11.58 -14.66 11.74
C LEU A 66 -12.46 -15.11 10.54
N PRO A 67 -13.46 -16.00 10.70
CA PRO A 67 -14.34 -16.40 9.59
C PRO A 67 -15.16 -15.25 8.99
N VAL A 68 -15.59 -14.30 9.83
CA VAL A 68 -16.39 -13.14 9.38
C VAL A 68 -15.50 -12.21 8.54
N ILE A 69 -14.27 -11.96 8.99
CA ILE A 69 -13.30 -11.13 8.27
C ILE A 69 -12.99 -11.75 6.91
N ILE A 70 -12.74 -13.07 6.85
CA ILE A 70 -12.52 -13.77 5.57
C ILE A 70 -13.73 -13.61 4.64
N THR A 71 -14.95 -13.83 5.15
CA THR A 71 -16.17 -13.74 4.34
C THR A 71 -16.36 -12.34 3.76
N VAL A 72 -16.20 -11.30 4.58
CA VAL A 72 -16.30 -9.90 4.15
C VAL A 72 -15.19 -9.54 3.15
N THR A 73 -13.99 -10.06 3.34
CA THR A 73 -12.86 -9.89 2.41
C THR A 73 -13.17 -10.50 1.04
N LEU A 74 -13.70 -11.73 1.00
CA LEU A 74 -14.08 -12.41 -0.25
C LEU A 74 -15.18 -11.66 -1.01
N ILE A 75 -16.18 -11.13 -0.29
CA ILE A 75 -17.20 -10.25 -0.88
C ILE A 75 -16.55 -9.01 -1.48
N GLY A 76 -15.59 -8.40 -0.76
CA GLY A 76 -14.84 -7.25 -1.26
C GLY A 76 -13.99 -7.54 -2.48
N ILE A 77 -13.40 -8.73 -2.57
CA ILE A 77 -12.68 -9.18 -3.76
C ILE A 77 -13.63 -9.25 -4.96
N ALA A 78 -14.81 -9.86 -4.79
CA ALA A 78 -15.80 -9.97 -5.85
C ALA A 78 -16.31 -8.60 -6.31
N LEU A 79 -16.72 -7.75 -5.37
CA LEU A 79 -17.19 -6.39 -5.67
C LEU A 79 -16.09 -5.52 -6.28
N GLY A 80 -14.86 -5.66 -5.78
CA GLY A 80 -13.69 -4.96 -6.29
C GLY A 80 -13.38 -5.30 -7.73
N ALA A 81 -13.52 -6.58 -8.11
CA ALA A 81 -13.36 -7.02 -9.49
C ALA A 81 -14.46 -6.47 -10.41
N LEU A 82 -15.68 -6.32 -9.91
CA LEU A 82 -16.83 -5.83 -10.67
C LEU A 82 -16.79 -4.32 -10.90
N ILE A 83 -16.39 -3.55 -9.88
CA ILE A 83 -16.40 -2.08 -9.90
C ILE A 83 -14.97 -1.52 -9.95
N GLU A 84 -14.12 -2.15 -10.77
CA GLU A 84 -12.67 -1.90 -10.82
C GLU A 84 -12.28 -0.41 -10.85
N LYS A 85 -13.00 0.39 -11.65
CA LYS A 85 -12.67 1.81 -11.84
C LYS A 85 -12.93 2.64 -10.58
N VAL A 86 -14.03 2.35 -9.88
CA VAL A 86 -14.41 3.06 -8.65
C VAL A 86 -13.48 2.63 -7.52
N MET A 87 -13.19 1.34 -7.40
CA MET A 87 -12.33 0.84 -6.32
C MET A 87 -10.87 1.27 -6.49
N LEU A 88 -10.36 1.32 -7.72
CA LEU A 88 -9.04 1.91 -8.00
C LEU A 88 -9.03 3.42 -7.74
N GLY A 89 -10.14 4.11 -8.00
CA GLY A 89 -10.36 5.51 -7.61
C GLY A 89 -10.22 5.71 -6.11
N ILE A 90 -11.00 4.97 -5.33
CA ILE A 90 -11.00 5.01 -3.86
C ILE A 90 -9.63 4.63 -3.29
N PHE A 91 -9.01 3.58 -3.84
CA PHE A 91 -7.69 3.15 -3.40
C PHE A 91 -6.62 4.21 -3.69
N GLY A 92 -6.65 4.80 -4.88
CA GLY A 92 -5.73 5.87 -5.25
C GLY A 92 -5.91 7.13 -4.41
N THR A 93 -7.15 7.51 -4.08
CA THR A 93 -7.41 8.66 -3.21
C THR A 93 -6.96 8.38 -1.77
N ALA A 94 -7.19 7.16 -1.25
CA ALA A 94 -6.71 6.75 0.06
C ALA A 94 -5.17 6.75 0.12
N LEU A 95 -4.50 6.27 -0.93
CA LEU A 95 -3.04 6.30 -1.02
C LEU A 95 -2.50 7.73 -1.06
N ALA A 96 -3.11 8.62 -1.84
CA ALA A 96 -2.74 10.03 -1.87
C ALA A 96 -2.94 10.71 -0.51
N ALA A 97 -4.06 10.43 0.17
CA ALA A 97 -4.33 10.94 1.51
C ALA A 97 -3.28 10.44 2.50
N ALA A 98 -2.93 9.15 2.48
CA ALA A 98 -1.90 8.57 3.33
C ALA A 98 -0.54 9.26 3.13
N ILE A 99 -0.11 9.46 1.88
CA ILE A 99 1.15 10.16 1.57
C ILE A 99 1.14 11.59 2.12
N VAL A 100 0.04 12.33 1.94
CA VAL A 100 -0.07 13.71 2.44
C VAL A 100 -0.10 13.76 3.96
N ILE A 101 -0.80 12.83 4.61
CA ILE A 101 -0.82 12.71 6.08
C ILE A 101 0.59 12.43 6.59
N THR A 102 1.32 11.48 5.99
CA THR A 102 2.69 11.17 6.40
C THR A 102 3.65 12.34 6.17
N ALA A 103 3.53 13.04 5.04
CA ALA A 103 4.34 14.23 4.78
C ALA A 103 4.01 15.35 5.78
N ALA A 104 2.73 15.59 6.08
CA ALA A 104 2.31 16.57 7.06
C ALA A 104 2.74 16.19 8.48
N SER A 105 2.72 14.90 8.84
CA SER A 105 3.14 14.45 10.17
C SER A 105 4.63 14.67 10.40
N THR A 106 5.49 14.45 9.40
CA THR A 106 6.93 14.75 9.52
C THR A 106 7.23 16.23 9.77
N ILE A 107 6.35 17.13 9.32
CA ILE A 107 6.47 18.58 9.54
C ILE A 107 5.96 18.96 10.95
N VAL A 108 5.01 18.19 11.49
CA VAL A 108 4.37 18.42 12.80
C VAL A 108 5.09 17.70 13.95
N GLU A 109 5.98 16.76 13.64
CA GLU A 109 6.74 15.90 14.57
C GLU A 109 7.64 16.65 15.57
N GLN A 110 7.71 17.99 15.49
CA GLN A 110 8.37 18.84 16.47
C GLN A 110 7.58 19.05 17.79
N ARG A 111 6.39 18.48 17.97
CA ARG A 111 5.51 18.80 19.12
C ARG A 111 5.00 17.65 19.99
N TYR A 112 5.34 16.39 19.73
CA TYR A 112 4.85 15.29 20.57
C TYR A 112 5.93 14.80 21.52
N GLU A 113 5.65 14.87 22.82
CA GLU A 113 6.40 14.16 23.85
C GLU A 113 6.31 12.66 23.59
N THR A 114 7.46 12.01 23.63
CA THR A 114 7.65 10.58 23.44
C THR A 114 6.81 9.78 24.45
N SER A 115 5.64 9.30 24.04
CA SER A 115 4.93 8.27 24.80
C SER A 115 5.72 6.97 24.68
N ASN A 116 6.41 6.59 25.76
CA ASN A 116 7.19 5.34 25.90
C ASN A 116 6.33 4.05 25.81
N ASN A 117 5.06 4.14 25.43
CA ASN A 117 4.09 3.07 25.56
C ASN A 117 3.83 2.38 24.20
N TYR A 118 4.89 1.90 23.56
CA TYR A 118 4.77 0.98 22.41
C TYR A 118 4.95 -0.47 22.88
N PRO A 119 4.32 -1.45 22.20
CA PRO A 119 4.42 -2.85 22.59
C PRO A 119 5.87 -3.33 22.55
N ARG A 120 6.34 -3.88 23.68
CA ARG A 120 7.66 -4.51 23.82
C ARG A 120 7.51 -5.98 24.17
N TRP A 121 8.42 -6.79 23.66
CA TRP A 121 8.53 -8.22 23.93
C TRP A 121 9.86 -8.50 24.62
N ALA A 122 9.89 -8.30 25.95
CA ALA A 122 11.10 -8.46 26.77
C ALA A 122 11.76 -9.84 26.62
N GLU A 123 10.97 -10.87 26.32
CA GLU A 123 11.44 -12.24 26.05
C GLU A 123 12.38 -12.36 24.84
N TYR A 124 12.34 -11.41 23.89
CA TYR A 124 13.22 -11.39 22.72
C TYR A 124 14.29 -10.29 22.78
N GLU A 125 14.42 -9.59 23.91
CA GLU A 125 15.47 -8.58 24.09
C GLU A 125 16.85 -9.20 24.32
N ALA A 126 16.92 -10.44 24.81
CA ALA A 126 18.18 -11.19 24.97
C ALA A 126 18.91 -11.41 23.62
N ASP A 127 20.24 -11.29 23.61
CA ASP A 127 21.07 -11.33 22.40
C ASP A 127 21.05 -12.67 21.66
N ASP A 128 20.71 -13.76 22.35
CA ASP A 128 20.66 -15.13 21.83
C ASP A 128 19.25 -15.59 21.40
N ALA A 129 18.24 -14.72 21.54
CA ALA A 129 16.87 -15.06 21.18
C ALA A 129 16.72 -15.19 19.66
N VAL A 130 16.31 -16.37 19.19
CA VAL A 130 15.95 -16.60 17.78
C VAL A 130 14.43 -16.56 17.65
N ILE A 131 13.93 -15.64 16.82
CA ILE A 131 12.50 -15.44 16.63
C ILE A 131 12.01 -16.31 15.47
N ASN A 132 11.16 -17.27 15.77
CA ASN A 132 10.56 -18.17 14.79
C ASN A 132 9.40 -17.51 14.05
N PHE A 133 8.97 -18.11 12.93
CA PHE A 133 7.91 -17.56 12.07
C PHE A 133 6.60 -17.19 12.79
N PRO A 134 6.03 -18.00 13.70
CA PRO A 134 4.81 -17.63 14.40
C PRO A 134 5.00 -16.37 15.28
N GLN A 135 6.14 -16.26 15.96
CA GLN A 135 6.49 -15.13 16.83
C GLN A 135 6.75 -13.87 16.00
N ALA A 136 7.44 -13.99 14.86
CA ALA A 136 7.66 -12.89 13.93
C ALA A 136 6.32 -12.33 13.42
N ILE A 137 5.34 -13.18 13.11
CA ILE A 137 3.98 -12.73 12.73
C ILE A 137 3.32 -11.99 13.89
N GLU A 138 3.40 -12.50 15.11
CA GLU A 138 2.80 -11.87 16.29
C GLU A 138 3.38 -10.49 16.56
N ILE A 139 4.71 -10.36 16.54
CA ILE A 139 5.44 -9.10 16.70
C ILE A 139 5.06 -8.11 15.60
N THR A 140 5.04 -8.57 14.34
CA THR A 140 4.67 -7.75 13.18
C THR A 140 3.23 -7.26 13.30
N LYS A 141 2.31 -8.13 13.74
CA LYS A 141 0.90 -7.79 13.94
C LYS A 141 0.73 -6.77 15.07
N GLY A 142 1.39 -6.96 16.21
CA GLY A 142 1.34 -6.04 17.35
C GLY A 142 1.89 -4.66 17.00
N THR A 143 3.07 -4.63 16.39
CA THR A 143 3.71 -3.39 15.93
C THR A 143 2.86 -2.69 14.87
N GLY A 144 2.37 -3.43 13.87
CA GLY A 144 1.53 -2.89 12.81
C GLY A 144 0.22 -2.31 13.33
N HIS A 145 -0.41 -2.97 14.30
CA HIS A 145 -1.63 -2.46 14.94
C HIS A 145 -1.37 -1.15 15.67
N TYR A 146 -0.27 -1.07 16.44
CA TYR A 146 0.13 0.15 17.14
C TYR A 146 0.41 1.32 16.18
N ILE A 147 1.18 1.08 15.12
CA ILE A 147 1.46 2.12 14.11
C ILE A 147 0.14 2.60 13.47
N LEU A 148 -0.76 1.66 13.14
CA LEU A 148 -2.04 2.00 12.53
C LEU A 148 -2.94 2.81 13.47
N SER A 149 -3.04 2.42 14.75
CA SER A 149 -3.82 3.17 15.73
C SER A 149 -3.27 4.57 15.93
N GLU A 150 -1.95 4.72 16.03
CA GLU A 150 -1.29 6.02 16.17
C GLU A 150 -1.55 6.94 14.98
N ILE A 151 -1.49 6.40 13.74
CA ILE A 151 -1.83 7.16 12.53
C ILE A 151 -3.29 7.61 12.57
N ILE A 152 -4.22 6.72 12.94
CA ILE A 152 -5.65 7.05 13.02
C ILE A 152 -5.91 8.12 14.07
N GLU A 153 -5.28 8.04 15.24
CA GLU A 153 -5.41 9.03 16.31
C GLU A 153 -4.83 10.39 15.90
N ASN A 154 -3.66 10.40 15.26
CA ASN A 154 -3.05 11.61 14.72
C ASN A 154 -3.92 12.28 13.64
N VAL A 155 -4.53 11.48 12.76
CA VAL A 155 -5.48 12.00 11.76
C VAL A 155 -6.72 12.58 12.42
N LYS A 156 -7.24 11.96 13.49
CA LYS A 156 -8.42 12.47 14.21
C LYS A 156 -8.12 13.75 15.00
N SER A 157 -6.92 13.87 15.58
CA SER A 157 -6.57 14.97 16.48
C SER A 157 -6.12 16.23 15.75
N SER A 158 -5.58 16.12 14.54
CA SER A 158 -5.06 17.26 13.78
C SER A 158 -6.02 17.73 12.69
N LEU A 159 -6.68 18.87 12.94
CA LEU A 159 -7.50 19.60 11.96
C LEU A 159 -6.72 19.90 10.67
N ALA A 160 -5.41 20.15 10.78
CA ALA A 160 -4.54 20.38 9.62
C ALA A 160 -4.31 19.10 8.79
N SER A 161 -4.16 17.93 9.43
CA SER A 161 -4.10 16.66 8.70
C SER A 161 -5.44 16.31 8.04
N VAL A 162 -6.56 16.62 8.69
CA VAL A 162 -7.90 16.42 8.09
C VAL A 162 -8.10 17.32 6.87
N ALA A 163 -7.72 18.60 6.98
CA ALA A 163 -7.85 19.57 5.88
C ALA A 163 -6.93 19.26 4.69
N SER A 164 -5.69 18.83 4.95
CA SER A 164 -4.76 18.42 3.89
C SER A 164 -5.18 17.10 3.24
N ALA A 165 -5.63 16.12 4.02
CA ALA A 165 -6.17 14.86 3.51
C ALA A 165 -7.43 15.07 2.65
N SER A 166 -8.37 15.92 3.08
CA SER A 166 -9.58 16.21 2.29
C SER A 166 -9.26 16.89 0.97
N THR A 167 -8.30 17.82 0.96
CA THR A 167 -7.81 18.46 -0.27
C THR A 167 -7.17 17.44 -1.21
N ALA A 168 -6.34 16.53 -0.69
CA ALA A 168 -5.71 15.47 -1.47
C ALA A 168 -6.74 14.53 -2.09
N ILE A 169 -7.78 14.16 -1.32
CA ILE A 169 -8.90 13.33 -1.79
C ILE A 169 -9.65 14.02 -2.93
N LEU A 170 -9.93 15.32 -2.82
CA LEU A 170 -10.62 16.08 -3.87
C LEU A 170 -9.80 16.13 -5.16
N ILE A 171 -8.50 16.42 -5.06
CA ILE A 171 -7.59 16.46 -6.22
C ILE A 171 -7.48 15.08 -6.88
N ALA A 172 -7.27 14.04 -6.07
CA ALA A 172 -7.15 12.67 -6.57
C ALA A 172 -8.48 12.20 -7.20
N GLY A 173 -9.63 12.53 -6.60
CA GLY A 173 -10.95 12.23 -7.13
C GLY A 173 -11.23 12.94 -8.45
N PHE A 174 -10.85 14.22 -8.55
CA PHE A 174 -10.94 14.98 -9.80
C PHE A 174 -10.03 14.39 -10.90
N ALA A 175 -8.79 14.04 -10.56
CA ALA A 175 -7.86 13.39 -11.49
C ALA A 175 -8.38 12.02 -11.96
N ALA A 176 -8.96 11.24 -11.05
CA ALA A 176 -9.58 9.95 -11.38
C ALA A 176 -10.76 10.11 -12.36
N MET A 177 -11.54 11.19 -12.25
CA MET A 177 -12.64 11.49 -13.18
C MET A 177 -12.16 12.02 -14.53
N MET A 178 -11.22 12.97 -14.55
CA MET A 178 -10.76 13.62 -15.78
C MET A 178 -9.84 12.73 -16.63
N LEU A 179 -8.93 12.00 -15.99
CA LEU A 179 -7.87 11.24 -16.65
C LEU A 179 -7.79 9.81 -16.07
N PRO A 180 -8.87 9.01 -16.11
CA PRO A 180 -8.95 7.73 -15.41
C PRO A 180 -7.83 6.77 -15.81
N ARG A 181 -7.39 6.80 -17.08
CA ARG A 181 -6.32 5.94 -17.57
C ARG A 181 -4.95 6.31 -16.99
N ILE A 182 -4.63 7.61 -16.91
CA ILE A 182 -3.37 8.09 -16.33
C ILE A 182 -3.40 7.86 -14.82
N PHE A 183 -4.53 8.17 -14.18
CA PHE A 183 -4.70 7.95 -12.75
C PHE A 183 -4.51 6.49 -12.36
N ILE A 184 -5.17 5.54 -13.04
CA ILE A 184 -4.99 4.11 -12.76
C ILE A 184 -3.54 3.68 -12.98
N ALA A 185 -2.89 4.16 -14.05
CA ALA A 185 -1.50 3.85 -14.32
C ALA A 185 -0.57 4.37 -13.21
N ALA A 186 -0.79 5.61 -12.77
CA ALA A 186 -0.03 6.23 -11.69
C ALA A 186 -0.24 5.50 -10.36
N VAL A 187 -1.49 5.19 -9.98
CA VAL A 187 -1.80 4.44 -8.75
C VAL A 187 -1.17 3.05 -8.79
N SER A 188 -1.26 2.35 -9.90
CA SER A 188 -0.64 1.03 -10.03
C SER A 188 0.89 1.11 -10.00
N SER A 189 1.48 2.13 -10.60
CA SER A 189 2.93 2.33 -10.57
C SER A 189 3.41 2.70 -9.17
N SER A 190 2.71 3.58 -8.45
CA SER A 190 2.97 3.91 -7.05
C SER A 190 2.84 2.69 -6.15
N PHE A 191 1.76 1.92 -6.29
CA PHE A 191 1.56 0.72 -5.50
C PHE A 191 2.62 -0.35 -5.79
N GLY A 192 2.91 -0.60 -7.07
CA GLY A 192 3.99 -1.51 -7.46
C GLY A 192 5.35 -1.09 -6.92
N SER A 193 5.67 0.21 -6.96
CA SER A 193 6.93 0.76 -6.41
C SER A 193 6.99 0.59 -4.89
N ALA A 194 5.90 0.84 -4.17
CA ALA A 194 5.82 0.62 -2.73
C ALA A 194 6.02 -0.85 -2.36
N VAL A 195 5.38 -1.77 -3.10
CA VAL A 195 5.52 -3.22 -2.89
C VAL A 195 6.96 -3.67 -3.17
N ILE A 196 7.58 -3.21 -4.26
CA ILE A 196 9.01 -3.47 -4.54
C ILE A 196 9.87 -2.97 -3.37
N PHE A 197 9.63 -1.75 -2.90
CA PHE A 197 10.41 -1.17 -1.81
C PHE A 197 10.26 -1.97 -0.51
N VAL A 198 9.05 -2.37 -0.13
CA VAL A 198 8.81 -3.24 1.03
C VAL A 198 9.57 -4.57 0.90
N GLY A 199 9.52 -5.21 -0.27
CA GLY A 199 10.26 -6.44 -0.52
C GLY A 199 11.78 -6.24 -0.44
N MET A 200 12.29 -5.12 -0.96
CA MET A 200 13.70 -4.76 -0.83
C MET A 200 14.11 -4.50 0.62
N ILE A 201 13.28 -3.80 1.41
CA ILE A 201 13.54 -3.57 2.84
C ILE A 201 13.57 -4.91 3.60
N MET A 202 12.66 -5.85 3.31
CA MET A 202 12.72 -7.20 3.87
C MET A 202 14.05 -7.91 3.52
N LEU A 203 14.50 -7.82 2.27
CA LEU A 203 15.78 -8.39 1.84
C LEU A 203 16.99 -7.70 2.47
N LEU A 204 16.88 -6.42 2.81
CA LEU A 204 17.92 -5.68 3.52
C LEU A 204 17.98 -6.08 4.98
N PHE A 205 16.84 -6.28 5.65
CA PHE A 205 16.81 -6.80 7.03
C PHE A 205 17.49 -8.17 7.14
N TYR A 206 17.43 -9.01 6.10
CA TYR A 206 18.21 -10.25 6.06
C TYR A 206 19.73 -10.01 6.18
N LYS A 207 20.24 -8.88 5.68
CA LYS A 207 21.67 -8.49 5.82
C LYS A 207 21.95 -7.67 7.08
N GLY A 208 20.97 -7.48 7.95
CA GLY A 208 21.02 -6.63 9.14
C GLY A 208 20.44 -5.23 8.90
N SER A 209 20.38 -4.43 9.96
CA SER A 209 19.69 -3.13 9.97
C SER A 209 20.50 -1.96 9.39
N LYS A 210 21.83 -2.09 9.30
CA LYS A 210 22.74 -1.03 8.80
C LYS A 210 22.32 -0.44 7.44
N PRO A 211 21.93 -1.23 6.42
CA PRO A 211 21.47 -0.70 5.14
C PRO A 211 20.17 0.10 5.24
N VAL A 212 19.27 -0.28 6.16
CA VAL A 212 17.99 0.40 6.37
C VAL A 212 18.22 1.76 7.03
N ASN A 213 19.12 1.85 8.01
CA ASN A 213 19.52 3.12 8.60
C ASN A 213 20.14 4.06 7.55
N PHE A 214 20.98 3.53 6.66
CA PHE A 214 21.54 4.33 5.57
C PHE A 214 20.47 4.86 4.60
N ILE A 215 19.40 4.09 4.36
CA ILE A 215 18.25 4.53 3.56
C ILE A 215 17.51 5.66 4.27
N SER A 216 17.28 5.54 5.57
CA SER A 216 16.64 6.57 6.40
C SER A 216 17.40 7.89 6.35
N ASP A 217 18.72 7.85 6.53
CA ASP A 217 19.61 9.03 6.48
C ASP A 217 19.61 9.72 5.11
N LYS A 218 19.31 8.98 4.04
CA LYS A 218 19.23 9.48 2.66
C LYS A 218 17.80 9.47 2.13
N GLY A 219 16.81 9.62 3.01
CA GLY A 219 15.39 9.54 2.66
C GLY A 219 14.98 10.41 1.46
N SER A 220 15.52 11.62 1.33
CA SER A 220 15.25 12.51 0.18
C SER A 220 15.73 11.93 -1.16
N PHE A 221 16.89 11.27 -1.18
CA PHE A 221 17.40 10.60 -2.38
C PHE A 221 16.50 9.42 -2.76
N TYR A 222 16.11 8.58 -1.80
CA TYR A 222 15.23 7.45 -2.08
C TYR A 222 13.81 7.88 -2.45
N ALA A 223 13.29 8.98 -1.88
CA ALA A 223 12.03 9.58 -2.30
C ALA A 223 12.08 10.04 -3.75
N MET A 224 13.21 10.64 -4.20
CA MET A 224 13.41 11.00 -5.60
C MET A 224 13.46 9.76 -6.50
N VAL A 225 14.14 8.69 -6.10
CA VAL A 225 14.18 7.43 -6.85
C VAL A 225 12.77 6.85 -7.01
N ILE A 226 11.99 6.79 -5.92
CA ILE A 226 10.59 6.33 -5.95
C ILE A 226 9.76 7.20 -6.90
N PHE A 227 9.91 8.53 -6.85
CA PHE A 227 9.22 9.45 -7.75
C PHE A 227 9.54 9.18 -9.22
N VAL A 228 10.82 8.98 -9.56
CA VAL A 228 11.24 8.60 -10.92
C VAL A 228 10.65 7.26 -11.33
N MET A 229 10.64 6.26 -10.44
CA MET A 229 10.02 4.95 -10.69
C MET A 229 8.51 5.06 -10.95
N ILE A 230 7.80 5.96 -10.25
CA ILE A 230 6.38 6.22 -10.46
C ILE A 230 6.13 6.83 -11.84
N ILE A 231 6.87 7.88 -12.20
CA ILE A 231 6.73 8.52 -13.52
C ILE A 231 7.03 7.52 -14.63
N PHE A 232 8.17 6.83 -14.52
CA PHE A 232 8.61 5.89 -15.54
C PHE A 232 7.64 4.71 -15.67
N GLY A 233 7.21 4.11 -14.56
CA GLY A 233 6.23 3.03 -14.59
C GLY A 233 4.89 3.47 -15.16
N THR A 234 4.43 4.68 -14.83
CA THR A 234 3.22 5.28 -15.42
C THR A 234 3.36 5.37 -16.95
N MET A 235 4.49 5.88 -17.45
CA MET A 235 4.75 5.95 -18.89
C MET A 235 4.79 4.57 -19.55
N VAL A 236 5.53 3.63 -18.98
CA VAL A 236 5.65 2.25 -19.48
C VAL A 236 4.26 1.59 -19.56
N GLN A 237 3.44 1.72 -18.52
CA GLN A 237 2.09 1.16 -18.52
C GLN A 237 1.21 1.78 -19.61
N LEU A 238 1.27 3.11 -19.80
CA LEU A 238 0.52 3.80 -20.85
C LEU A 238 0.95 3.37 -22.26
N VAL A 239 2.24 3.12 -22.47
CA VAL A 239 2.78 2.62 -23.75
C VAL A 239 2.38 1.16 -23.99
N LEU A 240 2.51 0.29 -22.98
CA LEU A 240 2.22 -1.15 -23.10
C LEU A 240 0.72 -1.47 -23.18
N SER A 241 -0.15 -0.59 -22.68
CA SER A 241 -1.59 -0.82 -22.61
C SER A 241 -2.35 0.22 -23.44
N PRO A 242 -2.27 0.18 -24.78
CA PRO A 242 -2.96 1.12 -25.66
C PRO A 242 -4.47 1.12 -25.37
N PRO A 243 -5.16 2.26 -25.60
CA PRO A 243 -6.59 2.33 -25.38
C PRO A 243 -7.27 1.33 -26.32
N ALA A 244 -8.26 0.58 -25.82
CA ALA A 244 -9.02 -0.33 -26.65
C ALA A 244 -9.57 0.45 -27.85
N ALA A 245 -9.19 0.03 -29.06
CA ALA A 245 -9.74 0.60 -30.28
C ALA A 245 -11.26 0.57 -30.14
N LYS A 246 -11.91 1.74 -30.19
CA LYS A 246 -13.37 1.81 -30.10
C LYS A 246 -13.89 0.88 -31.19
N THR A 247 -14.46 -0.26 -30.79
CA THR A 247 -15.16 -1.14 -31.71
C THR A 247 -16.21 -0.26 -32.37
N GLN A 248 -15.97 0.13 -33.61
CA GLN A 248 -16.97 0.82 -34.41
C GLN A 248 -18.18 -0.09 -34.34
N LYS A 249 -19.25 0.36 -33.68
CA LYS A 249 -20.54 -0.32 -33.73
C LYS A 249 -20.80 -0.56 -35.21
N ALA A 250 -20.85 -1.83 -35.61
CA ALA A 250 -21.29 -2.20 -36.94
C ALA A 250 -22.58 -1.42 -37.20
N GLY A 251 -22.55 -0.55 -38.22
CA GLY A 251 -23.70 0.25 -38.58
C GLY A 251 -24.89 -0.67 -38.83
N PRO A 252 -26.13 -0.21 -38.58
CA PRO A 252 -27.32 -1.03 -38.76
C PRO A 252 -27.28 -1.63 -40.16
N GLU A 253 -27.24 -2.95 -40.21
CA GLU A 253 -27.35 -3.75 -41.41
C GLU A 253 -28.63 -3.29 -42.12
N LYS A 254 -28.47 -2.55 -43.21
CA LYS A 254 -29.59 -2.14 -44.07
C LYS A 254 -30.19 -3.43 -44.60
N ASN A 255 -31.26 -3.90 -43.94
CA ASN A 255 -32.14 -4.93 -44.49
C ASN A 255 -32.64 -4.40 -45.84
N GLY A 256 -32.08 -4.96 -46.90
CA GLY A 256 -32.53 -4.72 -48.25
C GLY A 256 -33.94 -5.23 -48.41
N ASP A 257 -34.84 -4.32 -48.80
CA ASP A 257 -36.09 -4.61 -49.46
C ASP A 257 -35.90 -5.72 -50.50
N LYS A 258 -36.47 -6.90 -50.24
CA LYS A 258 -36.82 -7.83 -51.31
C LYS A 258 -38.20 -7.44 -51.79
N LYS A 259 -38.24 -6.74 -52.93
CA LYS A 259 -39.40 -6.67 -53.82
C LYS A 259 -39.58 -8.01 -54.54
#